data_AF-G0UU92-F1
#
_entry.id   AF-G0UU92-F1
#
_cell.length_a   1.000
_cell.length_b   1.000
_cell.length_c   1.000
_cell.angle_alpha   90.00
_cell.angle_beta   90.00
_cell.angle_gamma   90.00
#
_symmetry.space_group_name_H-M   'P 1'
#
loop_
_entity.id
_entity.type
_entity.pdbx_description
1 polymer ?
#
loop_
_entity_poly.entity_id
_entity_poly.type
_entity_poly.pdbx_seq_one_letter_code
_entity_poly.pdbx_strand_id
1 'polypeptide(L)'
;METAVVGMQSRILSTHEKIVVDSSLQEGSPNIDAQTLSSERGRIAPCRIGELNTAQLLSTAFDPRFNAGNRSSKENVYGRMDRFVQHLFGASEHGSYAPPFNAELGNAGLQEVIVVGHSCYFRSFFRRFLQPSSNHIAKERKLKNCGVISFDLVRNESTGEIYIEESSIRVLYKGF
;
A
#
# COMPACT_ATOMS: atom_id res chain seq x y z
N MET A 1 -3.53 10.57 0.52
CA MET A 1 -4.62 10.47 1.51
C MET A 1 -5.97 10.81 0.89
N GLU A 2 -6.14 11.98 0.27
CA GLU A 2 -7.42 12.41 -0.32
C GLU A 2 -7.98 11.42 -1.36
N THR A 3 -7.15 10.88 -2.25
CA THR A 3 -7.55 9.82 -3.20
C THR A 3 -8.11 8.59 -2.48
N ALA A 4 -7.53 8.21 -1.33
CA ALA A 4 -8.01 7.08 -0.55
C ALA A 4 -9.35 7.39 0.10
N VAL A 5 -9.53 8.60 0.65
CA VAL A 5 -10.82 9.05 1.17
C VAL A 5 -11.88 8.97 0.08
N VAL A 6 -11.69 9.66 -1.05
CA VAL A 6 -12.70 9.71 -2.12
C VAL A 6 -12.98 8.32 -2.70
N GLY A 7 -11.94 7.52 -2.94
CA GLY A 7 -12.09 6.19 -3.54
C GLY A 7 -12.70 5.14 -2.60
N MET A 8 -12.51 5.29 -1.28
CA MET A 8 -12.89 4.28 -0.29
C MET A 8 -14.01 4.73 0.65
N GLN A 9 -14.51 5.98 0.54
CA GLN A 9 -15.47 6.57 1.47
C GLN A 9 -16.69 5.68 1.70
N SER A 10 -17.34 5.21 0.63
CA SER A 10 -18.52 4.34 0.73
C SER A 10 -18.23 3.06 1.52
N ARG A 11 -17.05 2.45 1.30
CA ARG A 11 -16.62 1.25 2.02
C ARG A 11 -16.40 1.56 3.50
N ILE A 12 -15.58 2.56 3.81
CA ILE A 12 -15.25 2.99 5.18
C ILE A 12 -16.52 3.31 5.98
N LEU A 13 -17.47 4.04 5.39
CA LEU A 13 -18.73 4.38 6.06
C LEU A 13 -19.61 3.15 6.30
N SER A 14 -19.57 2.15 5.42
CA SER A 14 -20.38 0.93 5.53
C SER A 14 -19.78 -0.17 6.42
N THR A 15 -18.45 -0.33 6.41
CA THR A 15 -17.75 -1.42 7.10
C THR A 15 -17.08 -0.97 8.38
N HIS A 16 -16.91 0.33 8.58
CA HIS A 16 -16.11 0.93 9.66
C HIS A 16 -14.64 0.48 9.68
N GLU A 17 -14.13 -0.05 8.55
CA GLU A 17 -12.70 -0.31 8.36
C GLU A 17 -11.91 1.01 8.40
N LYS A 18 -10.66 0.92 8.87
CA LYS A 18 -9.75 2.07 8.90
C LYS A 18 -8.70 1.97 7.80
N ILE A 19 -8.40 3.10 7.16
CA ILE A 19 -7.24 3.22 6.29
C ILE A 19 -5.98 3.32 7.17
N VAL A 20 -5.08 2.35 7.05
CA VAL A 20 -3.77 2.45 7.70
C VAL A 20 -2.87 3.40 6.91
N VAL A 21 -2.25 4.34 7.60
CA VAL A 21 -1.27 5.27 7.02
C VAL A 21 0.13 4.66 7.18
N ASP A 22 0.76 4.31 6.07
CA ASP A 22 2.08 3.69 6.04
C ASP A 22 3.10 4.50 5.25
N SER A 23 4.12 5.00 5.94
CA SER A 23 5.20 5.76 5.31
C SER A 23 6.06 4.93 4.36
N SER A 24 5.99 3.59 4.42
CA SER A 24 6.68 2.69 3.49
C SER A 24 6.15 2.80 2.04
N LEU A 25 4.93 3.30 1.87
CA LEU A 25 4.27 3.51 0.57
C LEU A 25 4.60 4.87 -0.07
N GLN A 26 5.44 5.69 0.57
CA GLN A 26 5.81 7.00 0.04
C GLN A 26 6.62 6.89 -1.26
N GLU A 27 6.24 7.74 -2.21
CA GLU A 27 6.92 7.92 -3.49
C GLU A 27 8.41 8.25 -3.31
N GLY A 28 9.24 7.87 -4.28
CA GLY A 28 10.68 8.14 -4.29
C GLY A 28 11.06 9.54 -4.81
N SER A 29 10.14 10.26 -5.45
CA SER A 29 10.39 11.56 -6.07
C SER A 29 10.72 12.65 -5.04
N PRO A 30 11.80 13.44 -5.19
CA PRO A 30 12.13 14.54 -4.25
C PRO A 30 11.14 15.71 -4.30
N ASN A 31 10.27 15.75 -5.30
CA ASN A 31 9.33 16.85 -5.50
C ASN A 31 8.41 17.06 -4.28
N ILE A 32 7.96 18.30 -4.08
CA ILE A 32 7.14 18.69 -2.93
C ILE A 32 5.78 17.97 -2.91
N ASP A 33 5.22 17.66 -4.07
CA ASP A 33 3.96 16.91 -4.25
C ASP A 33 4.09 15.43 -3.86
N ALA A 34 5.31 14.94 -3.67
CA ALA A 34 5.61 13.61 -3.15
C ALA A 34 6.00 13.61 -1.66
N GLN A 35 5.95 14.75 -0.97
CA GLN A 35 6.17 14.82 0.47
C GLN A 35 4.84 14.67 1.22
N THR A 36 4.85 13.99 2.36
CA THR A 36 3.68 13.90 3.23
C THR A 36 3.50 15.19 4.04
N LEU A 37 2.25 15.65 4.11
CA LEU A 37 1.84 16.69 5.04
C LEU A 37 1.68 16.14 6.47
N SER A 38 1.46 14.84 6.62
CA SER A 38 1.43 14.13 7.91
C SER A 38 2.86 13.85 8.40
N SER A 39 3.65 14.91 8.58
CA SER A 39 5.09 14.83 8.83
C SER A 39 5.46 14.37 10.24
N GLU A 40 4.55 14.50 11.22
CA GLU A 40 4.76 14.00 12.59
C GLU A 40 4.38 12.52 12.69
N ARG A 41 5.26 11.72 13.33
CA ARG A 41 5.04 10.29 13.56
C ARG A 41 3.74 10.05 14.32
N GLY A 42 2.94 9.09 13.87
CA GLY A 42 1.68 8.72 14.52
C GLY A 42 0.59 9.79 14.45
N ARG A 43 0.79 10.87 13.69
CA ARG A 43 -0.21 11.92 13.48
C ARG A 43 -0.77 11.90 12.06
N ILE A 44 -1.87 12.60 11.87
CA ILE A 44 -2.51 12.72 10.57
C ILE A 44 -2.75 14.20 10.31
N ALA A 45 -2.25 14.70 9.18
CA ALA A 45 -2.57 16.04 8.74
C ALA A 45 -4.06 16.14 8.38
N PRO A 46 -4.71 17.29 8.64
CA PRO A 46 -6.10 17.48 8.25
C PRO A 46 -6.33 17.23 6.75
N CYS A 47 -7.31 16.39 6.42
CA CYS A 47 -7.83 16.23 5.07
C CYS A 47 -9.03 17.17 4.91
N ARG A 48 -9.05 18.00 3.86
CA ARG A 48 -10.15 18.95 3.61
C ARG A 48 -11.13 18.46 2.54
N ILE A 49 -10.85 17.32 1.92
CA ILE A 49 -11.66 16.74 0.84
C ILE A 49 -12.52 15.60 1.38
N GLY A 50 -13.79 15.59 0.97
CA GLY A 50 -14.79 14.60 1.36
C GLY A 50 -15.54 14.97 2.64
N GLU A 51 -16.35 14.04 3.14
CA GLU A 51 -17.11 14.21 4.38
C GLU A 51 -16.24 14.01 5.63
N LEU A 52 -15.07 13.39 5.49
CA LEU A 52 -14.08 13.18 6.55
C LEU A 52 -13.18 14.41 6.73
N ASN A 53 -13.78 15.55 7.05
CA ASN A 53 -13.12 16.86 7.03
C ASN A 53 -12.82 17.46 8.42
N THR A 54 -13.17 16.76 9.51
CA THR A 54 -12.83 17.17 10.88
C THR A 54 -11.81 16.22 11.49
N ALA A 55 -11.04 16.68 12.48
CA ALA A 55 -10.08 15.85 13.20
C ALA A 55 -10.74 14.59 13.82
N GLN A 56 -11.97 14.74 14.32
CA GLN A 56 -12.74 13.65 14.92
C GLN A 56 -13.13 12.61 13.87
N LEU A 57 -13.59 13.04 12.69
CA LEU A 57 -13.95 12.12 11.61
C LEU A 57 -12.70 11.43 11.03
N LEU A 58 -11.58 12.14 10.94
CA LEU A 58 -10.32 11.55 10.48
C LEU A 58 -9.80 10.46 11.41
N SER A 59 -9.93 10.60 12.73
CA SER A 59 -9.51 9.56 13.67
C SER A 59 -10.41 8.32 13.64
N THR A 60 -11.64 8.44 13.15
CA THR A 60 -12.52 7.28 12.90
C THR A 60 -12.13 6.53 11.63
N ALA A 61 -11.66 7.22 10.59
CA ALA A 61 -11.39 6.65 9.29
C ALA A 61 -9.94 6.20 9.07
N PHE A 62 -8.99 6.76 9.83
CA PHE A 62 -7.57 6.47 9.65
C PHE A 62 -6.90 5.89 10.89
N ASP A 63 -5.90 5.06 10.64
CA ASP A 63 -5.00 4.51 11.64
C ASP A 63 -3.55 4.91 11.31
N PRO A 64 -2.91 5.78 12.11
CA PRO A 64 -1.57 6.28 11.83
C PRO A 64 -0.43 5.40 12.35
N ARG A 65 -0.67 4.15 12.75
CA ARG A 65 0.36 3.30 13.40
C ARG A 65 1.68 3.18 12.64
N PHE A 66 1.65 3.19 11.30
CA PHE A 66 2.84 3.11 10.45
C PHE A 66 3.25 4.46 9.84
N ASN A 67 2.64 5.56 10.30
CA ASN A 67 3.08 6.88 9.87
C ASN A 67 4.38 7.24 10.60
N ALA A 68 5.49 7.22 9.87
CA ALA A 68 6.81 7.62 10.33
C ALA A 68 7.18 9.07 9.95
N GLY A 69 6.26 9.84 9.35
CA GLY A 69 6.54 11.15 8.78
C GLY A 69 7.16 11.06 7.39
N ASN A 70 7.80 12.15 6.94
CA ASN A 70 8.49 12.19 5.63
C ASN A 70 9.63 11.18 5.56
N ARG A 71 9.80 10.57 4.38
CA ARG A 71 10.93 9.67 4.11
C ARG A 71 12.27 10.38 4.36
N SER A 72 13.24 9.62 4.85
CA SER A 72 14.62 10.11 5.00
C SER A 72 15.42 9.84 3.73
N SER A 73 16.48 10.62 3.49
CA SER A 73 17.44 10.37 2.41
C SER A 73 18.26 9.09 2.60
N LYS A 74 18.23 8.50 3.80
CA LYS A 74 19.01 7.29 4.14
C LYS A 74 18.37 5.99 3.63
N GLU A 75 17.09 6.02 3.28
CA GLU A 75 16.35 4.84 2.86
C GLU A 75 15.83 4.99 1.42
N ASN A 76 16.27 4.10 0.54
CA ASN A 76 15.79 4.07 -0.85
C ASN A 76 14.38 3.48 -0.95
N VAL A 77 13.76 3.58 -2.13
CA VAL A 77 12.39 3.08 -2.35
C VAL A 77 12.27 1.58 -2.14
N TYR A 78 13.34 0.82 -2.44
CA TYR A 78 13.36 -0.63 -2.30
C TYR A 78 13.32 -1.04 -0.82
N GLY A 79 14.17 -0.48 0.05
CA GLY A 79 14.11 -0.77 1.49
C GLY A 79 12.74 -0.48 2.12
N ARG A 80 12.03 0.54 1.62
CA ARG A 80 10.64 0.79 2.01
C ARG A 80 9.67 -0.27 1.51
N MET A 81 9.85 -0.79 0.30
CA MET A 81 9.04 -1.92 -0.18
C MET A 81 9.25 -3.18 0.68
N ASP A 82 10.47 -3.43 1.15
CA ASP A 82 10.73 -4.55 2.07
C ASP A 82 9.98 -4.35 3.38
N ARG A 83 9.99 -3.13 3.92
CA ARG A 83 9.20 -2.79 5.10
C ARG A 83 7.69 -2.97 4.86
N PHE A 84 7.17 -2.54 3.72
CA PHE A 84 5.77 -2.76 3.36
C PHE A 84 5.42 -4.25 3.34
N VAL A 85 6.28 -5.05 2.72
CA VAL A 85 6.13 -6.51 2.63
C VAL A 85 6.24 -7.19 4.01
N GLN A 86 7.10 -6.68 4.89
CA GLN A 86 7.14 -7.11 6.29
C GLN A 86 5.84 -6.77 7.01
N HIS A 87 5.23 -5.62 6.76
CA HIS A 87 3.90 -5.33 7.29
C HIS A 87 2.84 -6.28 6.71
N LEU A 88 2.94 -6.73 5.46
CA LEU A 88 1.99 -7.71 4.90
C LEU A 88 2.15 -9.11 5.51
N PHE A 89 3.37 -9.63 5.58
CA PHE A 89 3.63 -11.04 5.93
C PHE A 89 4.20 -11.26 7.35
N GLY A 90 4.43 -10.20 8.14
CA GLY A 90 5.04 -10.29 9.46
C GLY A 90 4.10 -10.88 10.52
N ALA A 91 4.53 -11.93 11.21
CA ALA A 91 3.69 -12.67 12.16
C ALA A 91 3.54 -12.02 13.57
N SER A 92 3.82 -10.73 13.77
CA SER A 92 3.78 -10.12 15.12
C SER A 92 2.62 -9.14 15.33
N GLU A 93 2.04 -9.20 16.54
CA GLU A 93 0.77 -8.58 16.98
C GLU A 93 0.68 -7.05 16.80
N HIS A 94 1.78 -6.35 16.53
CA HIS A 94 1.82 -4.88 16.45
C HIS A 94 2.43 -4.33 15.16
N GLY A 95 2.79 -5.20 14.20
CA GLY A 95 3.58 -4.81 13.02
C GLY A 95 3.00 -5.20 11.67
N SER A 96 1.85 -5.87 11.63
CA SER A 96 1.30 -6.42 10.39
C SER A 96 -0.12 -5.98 10.06
N TYR A 97 -0.44 -6.03 8.77
CA TYR A 97 -1.77 -5.93 8.17
C TYR A 97 -2.61 -7.20 8.34
N ALA A 98 -2.00 -8.29 8.82
CA ALA A 98 -2.49 -9.65 9.05
C ALA A 98 -1.95 -10.67 8.03
N PRO A 99 -1.11 -11.64 8.46
CA PRO A 99 -1.09 -12.94 7.85
C PRO A 99 -2.10 -13.84 8.61
N PRO A 100 -3.14 -14.40 7.99
CA PRO A 100 -3.78 -15.58 8.51
C PRO A 100 -2.83 -16.73 8.20
N PHE A 101 -1.74 -16.84 8.95
CA PHE A 101 -0.93 -18.05 8.96
C PHE A 101 -1.45 -18.98 10.05
N ASN A 102 -2.77 -19.13 10.14
CA ASN A 102 -3.28 -20.40 10.63
C ASN A 102 -3.17 -21.34 9.42
N ALA A 103 -2.23 -22.27 9.47
CA ALA A 103 -2.04 -23.30 8.44
C ALA A 103 -3.34 -24.07 8.13
N GLU A 104 -4.31 -24.06 9.06
CA GLU A 104 -5.64 -24.63 8.90
C GLU A 104 -6.57 -23.85 7.95
N LEU A 105 -6.42 -22.52 7.84
CA LEU A 105 -7.26 -21.68 6.96
C LEU A 105 -6.70 -21.56 5.55
N GLY A 106 -5.39 -21.80 5.37
CA GLY A 106 -4.71 -21.68 4.08
C GLY A 106 -5.03 -20.36 3.35
N ASN A 107 -5.14 -20.41 2.02
CA ASN A 107 -5.49 -19.25 1.20
C ASN A 107 -6.91 -18.70 1.48
N ALA A 108 -7.80 -19.48 2.12
CA ALA A 108 -9.17 -19.08 2.41
C ALA A 108 -9.27 -18.05 3.56
N GLY A 109 -8.20 -17.87 4.34
CA GLY A 109 -8.11 -16.83 5.35
C GLY A 109 -7.65 -15.47 4.83
N LEU A 110 -7.07 -15.41 3.60
CA LEU A 110 -6.39 -14.22 3.10
C LEU A 110 -7.36 -13.04 2.96
N GLN A 111 -6.95 -11.87 3.49
CA GLN A 111 -7.68 -10.62 3.31
C GLN A 111 -7.11 -9.85 2.12
N GLU A 112 -8.00 -9.30 1.31
CA GLU A 112 -7.63 -8.37 0.24
C GLU A 112 -7.02 -7.11 0.85
N VAL A 113 -5.79 -6.76 0.47
CA VAL A 113 -5.16 -5.51 0.89
C VAL A 113 -5.25 -4.49 -0.24
N ILE A 114 -6.04 -3.44 0.00
CA ILE A 114 -6.16 -2.32 -0.94
C ILE A 114 -5.10 -1.27 -0.63
N VAL A 115 -4.21 -1.03 -1.60
CA VAL A 115 -3.12 -0.07 -1.45
C VAL A 115 -3.38 1.16 -2.32
N VAL A 116 -3.40 2.33 -1.69
CA VAL A 116 -3.51 3.62 -2.40
C VAL A 116 -2.18 4.35 -2.29
N GLY A 117 -1.58 4.70 -3.44
CA GLY A 117 -0.24 5.26 -3.49
C GLY A 117 0.07 5.94 -4.82
N HIS A 118 1.35 6.03 -5.15
CA HIS A 118 1.86 6.79 -6.29
C HIS A 118 2.37 5.88 -7.41
N SER A 119 2.22 6.33 -8.65
CA SER A 119 2.45 5.48 -9.82
C SER A 119 3.92 5.14 -10.08
N CYS A 120 4.90 5.96 -9.65
CA CYS A 120 6.31 5.56 -9.76
C CYS A 120 6.70 4.54 -8.67
N TYR A 121 6.14 4.65 -7.46
CA TYR A 121 6.27 3.62 -6.42
C TYR A 121 5.78 2.28 -6.94
N PHE A 122 4.55 2.22 -7.47
CA PHE A 122 3.98 0.96 -7.98
C PHE A 122 4.75 0.39 -9.16
N ARG A 123 5.19 1.22 -10.13
CA ARG A 123 6.06 0.74 -11.20
C ARG A 123 7.35 0.11 -10.66
N SER A 124 7.95 0.75 -9.66
CA SER A 124 9.17 0.24 -9.01
C SER A 124 8.90 -1.04 -8.21
N PHE A 125 7.70 -1.18 -7.65
CA PHE A 125 7.23 -2.40 -6.98
C PHE A 125 7.14 -3.57 -7.97
N PHE A 126 6.54 -3.36 -9.14
CA PHE A 126 6.52 -4.37 -10.21
C PHE A 126 7.92 -4.75 -10.69
N ARG A 127 8.82 -3.77 -10.87
CA ARG A 127 10.22 -4.06 -11.24
C ARG A 127 10.94 -4.93 -10.22
N ARG A 128 10.60 -4.78 -8.94
CA ARG A 128 11.23 -5.50 -7.85
C ARG A 128 10.70 -6.93 -7.70
N PHE A 129 9.39 -7.10 -7.76
CA PHE A 129 8.74 -8.36 -7.38
C PHE A 129 8.23 -9.20 -8.54
N LEU A 130 8.23 -8.68 -9.78
CA LEU A 130 8.14 -9.55 -10.95
C LEU A 130 9.49 -10.20 -11.23
N GLN A 131 9.44 -11.38 -11.83
CA GLN A 131 10.64 -12.10 -12.26
C GLN A 131 11.54 -11.21 -13.12
N PRO A 132 12.88 -11.32 -12.99
CA PRO A 132 13.81 -10.52 -13.80
C PRO A 132 13.54 -10.64 -15.31
N SER A 133 13.18 -11.84 -15.78
CA SER A 133 12.84 -12.17 -17.16
C SER A 133 11.48 -11.68 -17.64
N SER A 134 10.61 -11.20 -16.73
CA SER A 134 9.29 -10.68 -17.07
C SER A 134 9.39 -9.44 -17.97
N ASN A 135 8.60 -9.42 -19.05
CA ASN A 135 8.42 -8.27 -19.94
C ASN A 135 7.07 -7.58 -19.74
N HIS A 136 6.43 -7.78 -18.58
CA HIS A 136 5.12 -7.22 -18.31
C HIS A 136 5.15 -5.67 -18.34
N ILE A 137 4.14 -5.07 -18.96
CA ILE A 137 4.01 -3.61 -19.15
C ILE A 137 4.12 -2.80 -17.85
N ALA A 138 3.76 -3.42 -16.71
CA ALA A 138 3.84 -2.83 -15.38
C ALA A 138 5.27 -2.49 -14.94
N LYS A 139 6.30 -3.13 -15.51
CA LYS A 139 7.71 -2.79 -15.28
C LYS A 139 8.12 -1.51 -16.02
N GLU A 140 7.41 -1.13 -17.07
CA GLU A 140 7.81 -0.03 -17.96
C GLU A 140 6.97 1.23 -17.73
N ARG A 141 5.65 1.05 -17.64
CA ARG A 141 4.68 2.14 -17.59
C ARG A 141 4.20 2.42 -16.17
N LYS A 142 3.93 3.69 -15.91
CA LYS A 142 3.32 4.14 -14.66
C LYS A 142 1.83 3.83 -14.72
N LEU A 143 1.22 3.49 -13.59
CA LEU A 143 -0.24 3.47 -13.52
C LEU A 143 -0.82 4.83 -13.88
N LYS A 144 -1.90 4.84 -14.67
CA LYS A 144 -2.68 6.05 -14.95
C LYS A 144 -3.27 6.59 -13.65
N ASN A 145 -3.51 7.90 -13.60
CA ASN A 145 -4.12 8.52 -12.42
C ASN A 145 -5.48 7.89 -12.11
N CYS A 146 -5.65 7.47 -10.85
CA CYS A 146 -6.78 6.70 -10.35
C CYS A 146 -6.97 5.33 -11.04
N GLY A 147 -5.93 4.78 -11.67
CA GLY A 147 -5.96 3.43 -12.20
C GLY A 147 -6.01 2.39 -11.08
N VAL A 148 -6.73 1.30 -11.33
CA VAL A 148 -6.92 0.20 -10.38
C VAL A 148 -6.49 -1.09 -11.07
N ILE A 149 -5.63 -1.82 -10.38
CA ILE A 149 -5.13 -3.12 -10.79
C ILE A 149 -5.21 -4.07 -9.60
N SER A 150 -5.36 -5.36 -9.85
CA SER A 150 -5.25 -6.42 -8.85
C SER A 150 -4.19 -7.42 -9.28
N PHE A 151 -3.55 -8.07 -8.31
CA PHE A 151 -2.57 -9.13 -8.50
C PHE A 151 -2.35 -9.86 -7.18
N ASP A 152 -1.84 -11.07 -7.26
CA ASP A 152 -1.45 -11.89 -6.12
C ASP A 152 0.02 -11.63 -5.80
N LEU A 153 0.29 -11.29 -4.54
CA LEU A 153 1.63 -11.22 -3.98
C LEU A 153 1.86 -12.50 -3.16
N VAL A 154 2.80 -13.32 -3.60
CA VAL A 154 3.02 -14.67 -3.07
C VAL A 154 4.33 -14.72 -2.30
N ARG A 155 4.34 -15.46 -1.19
CA ARG A 155 5.55 -15.82 -0.45
C ARG A 155 5.80 -17.32 -0.63
N ASN A 156 6.93 -17.68 -1.23
CA ASN A 156 7.38 -19.06 -1.33
C ASN A 156 7.75 -19.57 0.07
N GLU A 157 7.09 -20.62 0.55
CA GLU A 157 7.32 -21.16 1.90
C GLU A 157 8.69 -21.81 2.07
N SER A 158 9.24 -22.38 1.00
CA SER A 158 10.53 -23.10 1.03
C SER A 158 11.71 -22.14 0.97
N THR A 159 11.64 -21.07 0.16
CA THR A 159 12.74 -20.13 -0.02
C THR A 159 12.56 -18.83 0.78
N GLY A 160 11.34 -18.55 1.25
CA GLY A 160 10.95 -17.27 1.83
C GLY A 160 10.83 -16.13 0.81
N GLU A 161 11.08 -16.40 -0.48
CA GLU A 161 11.06 -15.41 -1.55
C GLU A 161 9.66 -14.85 -1.77
N ILE A 162 9.57 -13.55 -2.03
CA ILE A 162 8.31 -12.86 -2.26
C ILE A 162 8.29 -12.35 -3.70
N TYR A 163 7.23 -12.66 -4.43
CA TYR A 163 7.09 -12.31 -5.84
C TYR A 163 5.63 -12.05 -6.21
N ILE A 164 5.42 -11.34 -7.32
CA ILE A 164 4.11 -11.14 -7.95
C ILE A 164 3.88 -12.29 -8.93
N GLU A 165 2.76 -12.99 -8.79
CA GLU A 165 2.33 -13.98 -9.78
C GLU A 165 1.89 -13.24 -11.05
N GLU A 166 2.72 -13.20 -12.09
CA GLU A 166 2.48 -12.36 -13.28
C GLU A 166 1.14 -12.67 -13.95
N SER A 167 0.74 -13.94 -13.96
CA SER A 167 -0.52 -14.39 -14.55
C SER A 167 -1.77 -13.92 -13.80
N SER A 168 -1.62 -13.45 -12.55
CA SER A 168 -2.70 -12.91 -11.71
C SER A 168 -2.98 -11.42 -11.98
N ILE A 169 -2.10 -10.71 -12.70
CA ILE A 169 -2.26 -9.27 -12.90
C ILE A 169 -3.50 -8.98 -13.75
N ARG A 170 -4.42 -8.17 -13.22
CA ARG A 170 -5.64 -7.72 -13.90
C ARG A 170 -5.76 -6.20 -13.83
N VAL A 171 -6.15 -5.59 -14.95
CA VAL A 171 -6.56 -4.19 -14.97
C VAL A 171 -8.04 -4.12 -14.66
N LEU A 172 -8.40 -3.54 -13.53
CA LEU A 172 -9.79 -3.32 -13.14
C LEU A 172 -10.30 -1.98 -13.67
N TYR A 173 -9.44 -0.96 -13.74
CA TYR A 173 -9.78 0.36 -14.26
C TYR A 173 -8.56 1.15 -14.77
N LYS A 174 -8.65 1.76 -15.96
CA LYS A 174 -7.63 2.59 -16.68
C LYS A 174 -6.26 1.94 -16.98
N GLY A 175 -5.72 1.13 -16.07
CA GLY A 175 -4.45 0.42 -16.21
C GLY A 175 -3.21 1.31 -16.20
N PHE A 176 -2.23 0.90 -16.99
CA PHE A 176 -0.93 1.56 -17.18
C PHE A 176 -0.95 2.54 -18.36
#